data_AF-W2E084-F1
#
_entry.id   AF-W2E084-F1
#
_cell.length_a   1.000
_cell.length_b   1.000
_cell.length_c   1.000
_cell.angle_alpha   90.00
_cell.angle_beta   90.00
_cell.angle_gamma   90.00
#
_symmetry.space_group_name_H-M   'P 1'
#
loop_
_entity.id
_entity.type
_entity.pdbx_description
1 polymer ?
#
loop_
_entity_poly.entity_id
_entity_poly.type
_entity_poly.pdbx_seq_one_letter_code
_entity_poly.pdbx_strand_id
1 'polypeptide(L)'
;MSDNIYAPPTAQLSDTVKTSPEFYVISKKKLLILSVLSFGLYTYIWSYKNWRLYKDFHQLDIRPLARAIFFIFFMHQLYRRADDRVARSGRKFDFDFEQWATVFVVVTVGSRVFEMAANRIDSWLAYKPLVILAVPLCAYILQQAQGLINFAADDPEGMSNNRFTLWNYLVIVPGVVMWCLTGLGLWAIYHP
;
A
#
# COMPACT_ATOMS: atom_id res chain seq x y z
N MET A 1 -50.95 39.20 13.03
CA MET A 1 -49.77 38.36 12.78
C MET A 1 -50.19 36.93 13.08
N SER A 2 -50.41 36.11 12.05
CA SER A 2 -50.93 34.74 12.21
C SER A 2 -49.78 33.79 12.49
N ASP A 3 -49.69 33.34 13.74
CA ASP A 3 -48.76 32.31 14.19
C ASP A 3 -49.10 30.99 13.49
N ASN A 4 -48.17 30.47 12.67
CA ASN A 4 -48.40 29.26 11.90
C ASN A 4 -48.10 28.02 12.77
N ILE A 5 -49.13 27.54 13.46
CA ILE A 5 -49.10 26.43 14.43
C ILE A 5 -48.69 25.07 13.79
N TYR A 6 -48.71 24.98 12.45
CA TYR A 6 -48.39 23.76 11.70
C TYR A 6 -47.00 23.79 11.03
N ALA A 7 -46.09 24.69 11.44
CA ALA A 7 -44.73 24.63 10.94
C ALA A 7 -44.07 23.30 11.37
N PRO A 8 -43.67 22.43 10.41
CA PRO A 8 -42.97 21.20 10.77
C PRO A 8 -41.66 21.56 11.49
N PRO A 9 -41.26 20.83 12.53
CA PRO A 9 -40.03 21.11 13.25
C PRO A 9 -38.86 21.07 12.27
N THR A 10 -38.11 22.16 12.18
CA THR A 10 -36.91 22.26 11.34
C THR A 10 -35.83 21.39 11.96
N ALA A 11 -35.87 20.09 11.71
CA ALA A 11 -34.78 19.19 12.03
C ALA A 11 -33.56 19.65 11.22
N GLN A 12 -32.52 20.12 11.90
CA GLN A 12 -31.22 20.33 11.29
C GLN A 12 -30.72 18.95 10.86
N LEU A 13 -30.89 18.62 9.58
CA LEU A 13 -30.21 17.50 8.95
C LEU A 13 -28.72 17.85 8.92
N SER A 14 -28.03 17.59 10.03
CA SER A 14 -26.58 17.43 10.03
C SER A 14 -26.25 16.08 9.40
N ASP A 15 -26.67 15.92 8.14
CA ASP A 15 -26.08 14.99 7.20
C ASP A 15 -24.64 15.46 7.00
N THR A 16 -23.77 15.08 7.94
CA THR A 16 -22.37 14.91 7.62
C THR A 16 -22.35 13.81 6.57
N VAL A 17 -22.51 14.22 5.30
CA VAL A 17 -22.18 13.40 4.15
C VAL A 17 -20.81 12.85 4.49
N LYS A 18 -20.74 11.56 4.84
CA LYS A 18 -19.47 10.88 5.03
C LYS A 18 -18.86 10.82 3.64
N THR A 19 -18.17 11.89 3.26
CA THR A 19 -17.40 11.93 2.03
C THR A 19 -16.47 10.74 2.11
N SER A 20 -16.67 9.77 1.22
CA SER A 20 -15.84 8.58 1.21
C SER A 20 -14.39 9.03 1.04
N PRO A 21 -13.42 8.47 1.79
CA PRO A 21 -12.04 8.90 1.64
C PRO A 21 -11.55 8.57 0.23
N GLU A 22 -10.86 9.50 -0.42
CA GLU A 22 -10.32 9.32 -1.78
C GLU A 22 -9.17 8.29 -1.80
N PHE A 23 -8.39 8.23 -0.72
CA PHE A 23 -7.21 7.36 -0.60
C PHE A 23 -7.21 6.56 0.69
N TYR A 24 -6.49 5.42 0.69
CA TYR A 24 -6.41 4.55 1.85
C TYR A 24 -5.31 5.02 2.82
N VAL A 25 -5.76 5.56 3.95
CA VAL A 25 -4.88 5.99 5.03
C VAL A 25 -4.43 4.80 5.88
N ILE A 26 -3.13 4.73 6.16
CA ILE A 26 -2.53 3.77 7.08
C ILE A 26 -1.23 4.34 7.65
N SER A 27 -0.96 4.10 8.94
CA SER A 27 0.31 4.49 9.53
C SER A 27 1.48 3.82 8.80
N LYS A 28 2.53 4.59 8.51
CA LYS A 28 3.77 4.14 7.85
C LYS A 28 4.34 2.87 8.50
N LYS A 29 4.50 2.89 9.83
CA LYS A 29 5.03 1.74 10.60
C LYS A 29 4.17 0.49 10.43
N LYS A 30 2.85 0.66 10.50
CA LYS A 30 1.89 -0.45 10.34
C LYS A 30 1.96 -1.05 8.93
N LEU A 31 2.07 -0.20 7.90
CA LEU A 31 2.22 -0.67 6.52
C LEU A 31 3.51 -1.46 6.31
N LEU A 32 4.62 -0.99 6.87
CA LEU A 32 5.90 -1.71 6.81
C LEU A 32 5.81 -3.07 7.51
N ILE A 33 5.32 -3.11 8.75
CA ILE A 33 5.18 -4.36 9.50
C ILE A 33 4.26 -5.34 8.75
N LEU A 34 3.11 -4.87 8.26
CA LEU A 34 2.19 -5.74 7.52
C LEU A 34 2.80 -6.25 6.22
N SER A 35 3.49 -5.40 5.47
CA SER A 35 4.11 -5.79 4.20
C SER A 35 5.26 -6.78 4.41
N VAL A 36 6.10 -6.58 5.44
CA VAL A 36 7.19 -7.51 5.75
C VAL A 36 6.65 -8.83 6.28
N LEU A 37 5.83 -8.81 7.34
CA LEU A 37 5.38 -10.03 8.01
C LEU A 37 4.43 -10.87 7.13
N SER A 38 3.71 -10.24 6.20
CA SER A 38 2.89 -10.95 5.21
C SER A 38 3.68 -11.43 3.97
N PHE A 39 5.01 -11.34 3.99
CA PHE A 39 5.87 -11.72 2.86
C PHE A 39 5.52 -10.96 1.56
N GLY A 40 5.18 -9.67 1.68
CA GLY A 40 4.77 -8.81 0.57
C GLY A 40 3.31 -8.94 0.13
N LEU A 41 2.54 -9.89 0.67
CA LEU A 41 1.13 -10.10 0.29
C LEU A 41 0.27 -8.87 0.59
N TYR A 42 0.55 -8.17 1.68
CA TYR A 42 -0.18 -6.98 2.06
C TYR A 42 -0.05 -5.84 1.04
N THR A 43 1.01 -5.79 0.24
CA THR A 43 1.17 -4.77 -0.82
C THR A 43 0.05 -4.85 -1.86
N TYR A 44 -0.40 -6.06 -2.21
CA TYR A 44 -1.53 -6.26 -3.11
C TYR A 44 -2.85 -5.79 -2.48
N ILE A 45 -3.07 -6.14 -1.20
CA ILE A 45 -4.27 -5.72 -0.44
C ILE A 45 -4.30 -4.19 -0.31
N TRP A 46 -3.17 -3.58 0.01
CA TRP A 46 -3.00 -2.14 0.12
C TRP A 46 -3.29 -1.44 -1.21
N SER A 47 -2.77 -1.96 -2.32
CA SER A 47 -3.02 -1.42 -3.66
C SER A 47 -4.50 -1.51 -4.02
N TYR A 48 -5.13 -2.67 -3.76
CA TYR A 48 -6.56 -2.86 -3.95
C TYR A 48 -7.40 -1.85 -3.17
N LYS A 49 -7.10 -1.64 -1.88
CA LYS A 49 -7.84 -0.69 -1.04
C LYS A 49 -7.72 0.74 -1.55
N ASN A 50 -6.53 1.17 -1.95
CA ASN A 50 -6.34 2.49 -2.56
C ASN A 50 -7.14 2.66 -3.84
N TRP A 51 -7.04 1.70 -4.77
CA TRP A 51 -7.76 1.79 -6.04
C TRP A 51 -9.27 1.67 -5.89
N ARG A 52 -9.74 0.93 -4.88
CA ARG A 52 -11.17 0.83 -4.56
C ARG A 52 -11.71 2.17 -4.04
N LEU A 53 -11.03 2.79 -3.08
CA LEU A 53 -11.43 4.09 -2.56
C LEU A 53 -11.40 5.17 -3.64
N TYR A 54 -10.34 5.18 -4.46
CA TYR A 54 -10.23 6.11 -5.58
C TYR A 54 -11.34 5.90 -6.62
N LYS A 55 -11.69 4.63 -6.89
CA LYS A 55 -12.82 4.28 -7.75
C LYS A 55 -14.13 4.85 -7.21
N ASP A 56 -14.41 4.58 -5.94
CA ASP A 56 -15.67 4.91 -5.29
C ASP A 56 -15.83 6.44 -5.17
N PHE A 57 -14.75 7.17 -4.90
CA PHE A 57 -14.74 8.63 -4.81
C PHE A 57 -14.99 9.32 -6.17
N HIS A 58 -14.32 8.86 -7.23
CA HIS A 58 -14.41 9.46 -8.58
C HIS A 58 -15.48 8.80 -9.46
N GLN A 59 -16.23 7.82 -8.94
CA GLN A 59 -17.24 7.02 -9.66
C GLN A 59 -16.73 6.46 -11.00
N LEU A 60 -15.48 6.01 -11.02
CA LEU A 60 -14.83 5.54 -12.25
C LEU A 60 -15.20 4.08 -12.54
N ASP A 61 -15.31 3.72 -13.82
CA ASP A 61 -15.38 2.31 -14.22
C ASP A 61 -13.98 1.70 -14.34
N ILE A 62 -13.36 1.46 -13.18
CA ILE A 62 -12.08 0.76 -13.09
C ILE A 62 -12.22 -0.55 -12.31
N ARG A 63 -11.27 -1.46 -12.52
CA ARG A 63 -11.18 -2.76 -11.81
C ARG A 63 -10.03 -2.71 -10.79
N PRO A 64 -10.30 -2.42 -9.50
CA PRO A 64 -9.26 -2.30 -8.48
C PRO A 64 -8.44 -3.59 -8.30
N LEU A 65 -9.09 -4.75 -8.40
CA LEU A 65 -8.43 -6.05 -8.27
C LEU A 65 -7.37 -6.28 -9.36
N ALA A 66 -7.68 -5.94 -10.61
CA ALA A 66 -6.72 -6.07 -11.71
C ALA A 66 -5.52 -5.14 -11.47
N ARG A 67 -5.77 -3.90 -11.03
CA ARG A 67 -4.69 -2.95 -10.70
C ARG A 67 -3.85 -3.38 -9.50
N ALA A 68 -4.44 -4.09 -8.55
CA ALA A 68 -3.73 -4.65 -7.41
C ALA A 68 -2.82 -5.82 -7.81
N ILE A 69 -3.29 -6.72 -8.67
CA ILE A 69 -2.46 -7.83 -9.19
C ILE A 69 -1.28 -7.27 -10.00
N PHE A 70 -1.55 -6.27 -10.83
CA PHE A 70 -0.56 -5.57 -11.67
C PHE A 70 -0.02 -4.29 -11.02
N PHE A 71 0.10 -4.26 -9.69
CA PHE A 71 0.35 -3.01 -8.96
C PHE A 71 1.63 -2.28 -9.39
N ILE A 72 2.65 -3.00 -9.85
CA ILE A 72 3.91 -2.45 -10.36
C ILE A 72 3.65 -1.39 -11.46
N PHE A 73 2.73 -1.67 -12.38
CA PHE A 73 2.39 -0.76 -13.48
C PHE A 73 1.50 0.41 -13.03
N PHE A 74 0.68 0.19 -12.01
CA PHE A 74 -0.28 1.18 -11.53
C PHE A 74 0.25 2.03 -10.38
N MET A 75 1.39 1.69 -9.78
CA MET A 75 1.95 2.42 -8.64
C MET A 75 2.22 3.89 -8.97
N HIS A 76 2.89 4.15 -10.10
CA HIS A 76 3.18 5.51 -10.59
C HIS A 76 1.90 6.32 -10.76
N GLN A 77 0.87 5.69 -11.33
CA GLN A 77 -0.41 6.34 -11.54
C GLN A 77 -1.15 6.67 -10.24
N LEU A 78 -0.95 5.86 -9.18
CA LEU A 78 -1.54 6.11 -7.87
C LEU A 78 -0.85 7.30 -7.20
N TYR A 79 0.48 7.34 -7.22
CA TYR A 79 1.26 8.41 -6.61
C TYR A 79 1.03 9.76 -7.31
N ARG A 80 1.04 9.78 -8.65
CA ARG A 80 0.73 10.99 -9.40
C ARG A 80 -0.64 11.55 -9.06
N ARG A 81 -1.66 10.70 -8.87
CA ARG A 81 -3.00 11.13 -8.46
C ARG A 81 -3.02 11.71 -7.04
N ALA A 82 -2.27 11.13 -6.12
CA ALA A 82 -2.14 11.66 -4.77
C ALA A 82 -1.42 13.02 -4.79
N ASP A 83 -0.38 13.17 -5.61
CA ASP A 83 0.33 14.44 -5.79
C ASP A 83 -0.56 15.52 -6.44
N ASP A 84 -1.29 15.18 -7.51
CA ASP A 84 -2.26 16.07 -8.14
C ASP A 84 -3.30 16.57 -7.12
N ARG A 85 -3.76 15.69 -6.22
CA ARG A 85 -4.70 16.05 -5.15
C ARG A 85 -4.09 17.01 -4.12
N VAL A 86 -2.81 16.83 -3.81
CA VAL A 86 -2.04 17.72 -2.93
C VAL A 86 -1.84 19.08 -3.59
N ALA A 87 -1.40 19.11 -4.85
CA ALA A 87 -1.21 20.33 -5.63
C ALA A 87 -2.50 21.14 -5.77
N ARG A 88 -3.64 20.48 -6.04
CA ARG A 88 -4.97 21.12 -6.09
C ARG A 88 -5.42 21.71 -4.75
N SER A 89 -4.92 21.19 -3.63
CA SER A 89 -5.17 21.76 -2.31
C SER A 89 -4.31 22.98 -1.99
N GLY A 90 -3.46 23.43 -2.93
CA GLY A 90 -2.52 24.52 -2.72
C GLY A 90 -1.32 24.15 -1.82
N ARG A 91 -1.21 22.87 -1.46
CA ARG A 91 -0.10 22.33 -0.66
C ARG A 91 0.96 21.74 -1.59
N LYS A 92 2.19 21.65 -1.09
CA LYS A 92 3.28 20.94 -1.75
C LYS A 92 3.81 19.86 -0.83
N PHE A 93 4.22 18.74 -1.42
CA PHE A 93 4.89 17.66 -0.72
C PHE A 93 6.27 17.50 -1.35
N ASP A 94 7.32 17.82 -0.59
CA ASP A 94 8.71 17.82 -1.08
C ASP A 94 9.26 16.40 -1.10
N PHE A 95 8.82 15.60 -2.06
CA PHE A 95 9.24 14.21 -2.21
C PHE A 95 9.06 13.73 -3.67
N ASP A 96 10.16 13.30 -4.29
CA ASP A 96 10.17 12.78 -5.67
C ASP A 96 9.61 11.34 -5.72
N PHE A 97 8.29 11.21 -5.76
CA PHE A 97 7.61 9.93 -5.78
C PHE A 97 7.79 9.15 -7.09
N GLU A 98 8.11 9.82 -8.21
CA GLU A 98 8.37 9.16 -9.50
C GLU A 98 9.67 8.37 -9.44
N GLN A 99 10.71 8.95 -8.83
CA GLN A 99 11.96 8.25 -8.57
C GLN A 99 11.73 7.02 -7.68
N TRP A 100 10.98 7.14 -6.58
CA TRP A 100 10.72 6.02 -5.68
C TRP A 100 9.86 4.92 -6.29
N ALA A 101 8.88 5.28 -7.13
CA ALA A 101 8.11 4.30 -7.89
C ALA A 101 9.01 3.55 -8.89
N THR A 102 9.94 4.26 -9.55
CA THR A 102 10.94 3.65 -10.43
C THR A 102 11.85 2.70 -9.67
N VAL A 103 12.39 3.12 -8.51
CA VAL A 103 13.21 2.27 -7.63
C VAL A 103 12.43 1.02 -7.22
N PHE A 104 11.16 1.15 -6.85
CA PHE A 104 10.30 0.01 -6.53
C PHE A 104 10.22 -1.01 -7.68
N VAL A 105 9.95 -0.52 -8.90
CA VAL A 105 9.89 -1.36 -10.11
C VAL A 105 11.24 -2.02 -10.37
N VAL A 106 12.34 -1.26 -10.31
CA VAL A 106 13.70 -1.76 -10.54
C VAL A 106 14.07 -2.85 -9.54
N VAL A 107 13.76 -2.68 -8.25
CA VAL A 107 14.00 -3.71 -7.22
C VAL A 107 13.15 -4.95 -7.48
N THR A 108 11.88 -4.77 -7.83
CA THR A 108 10.94 -5.89 -8.05
C THR A 108 11.29 -6.67 -9.31
N VAL A 109 11.59 -6.00 -10.42
CA VAL A 109 11.98 -6.63 -11.68
C VAL A 109 13.41 -7.19 -11.58
N GLY A 110 14.33 -6.41 -11.00
CA GLY A 110 15.71 -6.81 -10.79
C GLY A 110 15.84 -8.07 -9.95
N SER A 111 15.03 -8.22 -8.90
CA SER A 111 15.02 -9.45 -8.09
C SER A 111 14.59 -10.69 -8.89
N ARG A 112 13.61 -10.56 -9.80
CA ARG A 112 13.17 -11.65 -10.70
C ARG A 112 14.22 -12.00 -11.75
N VAL A 113 14.86 -11.00 -12.33
CA VAL A 113 15.96 -11.20 -13.30
C VAL A 113 17.14 -11.86 -12.61
N PHE A 114 17.48 -11.44 -11.40
CA PHE A 114 18.54 -12.04 -10.60
C PHE A 114 18.23 -13.51 -10.27
N GLU A 115 17.01 -13.81 -9.83
CA GLU A 115 16.56 -15.19 -9.57
C GLU A 115 16.68 -16.06 -10.83
N MET A 116 16.25 -15.54 -11.99
CA MET A 116 16.35 -16.22 -13.27
C MET A 116 17.81 -16.48 -13.69
N ALA A 117 18.71 -15.51 -13.49
CA ALA A 117 20.13 -15.65 -13.77
C ALA A 117 20.82 -16.64 -12.83
N ALA A 118 20.51 -16.57 -11.53
CA ALA A 118 21.05 -17.48 -10.52
C ALA A 118 20.65 -18.95 -10.76
N ASN A 119 19.47 -19.19 -11.34
CA ASN A 119 19.05 -20.54 -11.74
C ASN A 119 19.76 -21.06 -13.01
N ARG A 120 20.43 -20.20 -13.78
CA ARG A 120 21.15 -20.57 -15.01
C ARG A 120 22.67 -20.64 -14.83
N ILE A 121 23.20 -19.99 -13.80
CA ILE A 121 24.63 -19.85 -13.55
C ILE A 121 24.93 -20.51 -12.20
N ASP A 122 25.57 -21.68 -12.22
CA ASP A 122 25.81 -22.48 -11.01
C ASP A 122 26.58 -21.72 -9.92
N SER A 123 27.55 -20.90 -10.30
CA SER A 123 28.33 -20.07 -9.36
C SER A 123 27.48 -19.00 -8.66
N TRP A 124 26.30 -18.68 -9.18
CA TRP A 124 25.39 -17.69 -8.61
C TRP A 124 24.33 -18.29 -7.69
N LEU A 125 24.20 -19.63 -7.65
CA LEU A 125 23.20 -20.33 -6.85
C LEU A 125 23.33 -19.98 -5.36
N ALA A 126 24.57 -19.82 -4.86
CA ALA A 126 24.86 -19.45 -3.48
C ALA A 126 24.36 -18.05 -3.09
N TYR A 127 24.12 -17.15 -4.06
CA TYR A 127 23.61 -15.80 -3.82
C TYR A 127 22.09 -15.68 -4.00
N LYS A 128 21.42 -16.70 -4.54
CA LYS A 128 19.95 -16.72 -4.73
C LYS A 128 19.17 -16.34 -3.47
N PRO A 129 19.58 -16.75 -2.24
CA PRO A 129 18.94 -16.30 -0.99
C PRO A 129 18.83 -14.79 -0.81
N LEU A 130 19.72 -13.99 -1.41
CA LEU A 130 19.69 -12.52 -1.29
C LEU A 130 18.40 -11.90 -1.83
N VAL A 131 17.67 -12.59 -2.71
CA VAL A 131 16.35 -12.16 -3.22
C VAL A 131 15.36 -11.93 -2.08
N ILE A 132 15.51 -12.61 -0.94
CA ILE A 132 14.62 -12.43 0.22
C ILE A 132 14.68 -11.00 0.79
N LEU A 133 15.80 -10.30 0.61
CA LEU A 133 15.99 -8.91 1.05
C LEU A 133 15.14 -7.93 0.23
N ALA A 134 14.66 -8.34 -0.95
CA ALA A 134 13.75 -7.52 -1.75
C ALA A 134 12.42 -7.27 -1.02
N VAL A 135 11.93 -8.19 -0.19
CA VAL A 135 10.67 -8.04 0.54
C VAL A 135 10.70 -6.83 1.50
N PRO A 136 11.64 -6.75 2.47
CA PRO A 136 11.74 -5.58 3.35
C PRO A 136 12.14 -4.31 2.61
N LEU A 137 12.96 -4.39 1.55
CA LEU A 137 13.31 -3.23 0.74
C LEU A 137 12.08 -2.64 0.04
N CYS A 138 11.28 -3.47 -0.61
CA CYS A 138 10.02 -3.06 -1.22
C CYS A 138 9.03 -2.49 -0.19
N ALA A 139 8.91 -3.11 0.98
CA ALA A 139 8.07 -2.62 2.07
C ALA A 139 8.53 -1.23 2.58
N TYR A 140 9.83 -1.01 2.66
CA TYR A 140 10.40 0.29 3.04
C TYR A 140 10.10 1.38 1.99
N ILE A 141 10.31 1.08 0.71
CA ILE A 141 9.98 2.01 -0.38
C ILE A 141 8.48 2.37 -0.34
N LEU A 142 7.63 1.36 -0.17
CA LEU A 142 6.19 1.55 -0.06
C LEU A 142 5.80 2.45 1.12
N GLN A 143 6.48 2.27 2.26
CA GLN A 143 6.28 3.10 3.45
C GLN A 143 6.58 4.58 3.17
N GLN A 144 7.62 4.89 2.41
CA GLN A 144 7.98 6.27 2.10
C GLN A 144 6.88 6.94 1.27
N ALA A 145 6.43 6.26 0.22
CA ALA A 145 5.36 6.77 -0.64
C ALA A 145 4.00 6.88 0.06
N GLN A 146 3.74 6.06 1.09
CA GLN A 146 2.53 6.18 1.90
C GLN A 146 2.43 7.56 2.58
N GLY A 147 3.55 8.25 2.82
CA GLY A 147 3.53 9.62 3.35
C GLY A 147 2.75 10.59 2.47
N LEU A 148 2.94 10.52 1.16
CA LEU A 148 2.22 11.34 0.19
C LEU A 148 0.72 11.02 0.19
N ILE A 149 0.37 9.73 0.20
CA ILE A 149 -1.03 9.26 0.16
C ILE A 149 -1.77 9.69 1.43
N ASN A 150 -1.14 9.53 2.59
CA ASN A 150 -1.64 9.99 3.87
C ASN A 150 -1.84 11.52 3.90
N PHE A 151 -0.88 12.27 3.36
CA PHE A 151 -0.95 13.72 3.26
C PHE A 151 -2.08 14.18 2.30
N ALA A 152 -2.26 13.50 1.17
CA ALA A 152 -3.34 13.75 0.22
C ALA A 152 -4.73 13.50 0.83
N ALA A 153 -4.82 12.59 1.80
CA ALA A 153 -6.04 12.24 2.53
C ALA A 153 -6.22 13.02 3.84
N ASP A 154 -5.44 14.09 4.06
CA ASP A 154 -5.53 14.96 5.25
C ASP A 154 -5.23 14.26 6.60
N ASP A 155 -4.53 13.11 6.59
CA ASP A 155 -4.02 12.42 7.79
C ASP A 155 -2.55 11.98 7.59
N PRO A 156 -1.59 12.92 7.63
CA PRO A 156 -0.18 12.66 7.27
C PRO A 156 0.50 11.57 8.12
N GLU A 157 0.11 11.45 9.38
CA GLU A 157 0.65 10.46 10.32
C GLU A 157 -0.03 9.09 10.20
N GLY A 158 -1.18 9.03 9.54
CA GLY A 158 -2.01 7.83 9.40
C GLY A 158 -2.59 7.38 10.74
N MET A 159 -2.97 8.33 11.60
CA MET A 159 -3.49 8.04 12.94
C MET A 159 -4.84 7.34 12.90
N SER A 160 -5.68 7.66 11.92
CA SER A 160 -6.99 7.02 11.70
C SER A 160 -6.89 5.50 11.56
N ASN A 161 -5.72 4.98 11.15
CA ASN A 161 -5.51 3.57 10.91
C ASN A 161 -4.11 3.12 11.40
N ASN A 162 -3.83 3.37 12.68
CA ASN A 162 -2.57 2.98 13.32
C ASN A 162 -2.63 1.65 14.12
N ARG A 163 -3.83 1.17 14.51
CA ARG A 163 -3.98 -0.04 15.35
C ARG A 163 -4.07 -1.32 14.51
N PHE A 164 -3.53 -2.42 15.03
CA PHE A 164 -3.73 -3.74 14.41
C PHE A 164 -5.13 -4.28 14.70
N THR A 165 -5.75 -4.87 13.69
CA THR A 165 -7.07 -5.51 13.76
C THR A 165 -6.91 -7.01 13.54
N LEU A 166 -7.93 -7.81 13.90
CA LEU A 166 -7.92 -9.27 13.68
C LEU A 166 -7.62 -9.65 12.22
N TRP A 167 -8.20 -8.93 11.25
CA TRP A 167 -7.90 -9.12 9.82
C TRP A 167 -6.43 -8.96 9.46
N ASN A 168 -5.69 -8.10 10.17
CA ASN A 168 -4.27 -7.93 9.91
C ASN A 168 -3.47 -9.17 10.33
N TYR A 169 -3.83 -9.77 11.46
CA TYR A 169 -3.19 -11.01 11.93
C TYR A 169 -3.46 -12.17 10.98
N LEU A 170 -4.68 -12.28 10.44
CA LEU A 170 -5.02 -13.31 9.44
C LEU A 170 -4.14 -13.23 8.18
N VAL A 171 -3.73 -12.02 7.77
CA VAL A 171 -2.81 -11.83 6.63
C VAL A 171 -1.35 -12.07 7.02
N ILE A 172 -0.98 -11.80 8.29
CA ILE A 172 0.38 -12.02 8.81
C ILE A 172 0.70 -13.51 8.92
N VAL A 173 -0.22 -14.33 9.45
CA VAL A 173 0.01 -15.76 9.71
C VAL A 173 0.61 -16.51 8.51
N PRO A 174 0.03 -16.48 7.29
CA PRO A 174 0.61 -17.18 6.16
C PRO A 174 1.99 -16.64 5.76
N GLY A 175 2.22 -15.32 5.89
CA GLY A 175 3.53 -14.74 5.60
C GLY A 175 4.61 -15.15 6.60
N VAL A 176 4.28 -15.25 7.89
CA VAL A 176 5.20 -15.76 8.91
C VAL A 176 5.54 -17.23 8.65
N VAL A 177 4.57 -18.05 8.24
CA VAL A 177 4.83 -19.43 7.82
C VAL A 177 5.82 -19.45 6.64
N MET A 178 5.65 -18.60 5.64
CA MET A 178 6.59 -18.48 4.51
C MET A 178 8.00 -18.06 4.96
N TRP A 179 8.11 -17.11 5.90
CA TRP A 179 9.39 -16.72 6.50
C TRP A 179 10.07 -17.89 7.20
N CYS A 180 9.33 -18.66 8.02
CA CYS A 180 9.87 -19.83 8.71
C CYS A 180 10.34 -20.91 7.73
N LEU A 181 9.53 -21.24 6.72
CA LEU A 181 9.90 -22.21 5.69
C LEU A 181 11.14 -21.77 4.92
N THR A 182 11.24 -20.48 4.58
CA THR A 182 12.41 -19.94 3.90
C THR A 182 13.64 -20.02 4.79
N GLY A 183 13.53 -19.65 6.07
CA GLY A 183 14.61 -19.77 7.04
C GLY A 183 15.10 -21.21 7.21
N LEU A 184 14.18 -22.18 7.31
CA LEU A 184 14.51 -23.61 7.38
C LEU A 184 15.22 -24.09 6.10
N GLY A 185 14.74 -23.66 4.94
CA GLY A 185 15.38 -23.97 3.65
C GLY A 185 16.80 -23.41 3.56
N LEU A 186 17.01 -22.17 4.01
CA LEU A 186 18.36 -21.58 4.06
C LEU A 186 19.27 -22.35 5.02
N TRP A 187 18.78 -22.67 6.21
CA TRP A 187 19.55 -23.44 7.18
C TRP A 187 19.98 -24.80 6.60
N ALA A 188 19.07 -25.53 5.95
CA ALA A 188 19.36 -26.81 5.32
C ALA A 188 20.37 -26.73 4.17
N ILE A 189 20.44 -25.59 3.45
CA ILE A 189 21.40 -25.38 2.35
C ILE A 189 22.81 -25.11 2.87
N TYR A 190 22.94 -24.31 3.94
CA TYR A 190 24.24 -23.88 4.46
C TYR A 190 24.78 -24.74 5.60
N HIS A 191 23.95 -25.60 6.20
CA HIS A 191 24.31 -26.59 7.21
C HIS A 191 23.84 -28.00 6.77
N PRO A 192 24.50 -28.59 5.76
CA PRO A 192 24.20 -29.94 5.29
C PRO A 192 24.61 -31.03 6.30
#